data_AF-A0A536T1Z1-F1
#
_entry.id   AF-A0A536T1Z1-F1
#
_cell.length_a   1.000
_cell.length_b   1.000
_cell.length_c   1.000
_cell.angle_alpha   90.00
_cell.angle_beta   90.00
_cell.angle_gamma   90.00
#
_symmetry.space_group_name_H-M   'P 1'
#
loop_
_entity.id
_entity.type
_entity.pdbx_description
1 polymer ?
#
loop_
_entity_poly.entity_id
_entity_poly.type
_entity_poly.pdbx_seq_one_letter_code
_entity_poly.pdbx_strand_id
1 'polypeptide(L)' 'GKTAGKDSKQGKPTYVSALGVARAHELAEELRAEAHAALAGLGARAARLASLADFVVLRKF' A
#
# COMPACT_ATOMS: atom_id res chain seq x y z
N GLY A 1 -8.31 2.26 -16.93
CA GLY A 1 -8.75 0.87 -16.87
C GLY A 1 -7.73 -0.03 -17.54
N LYS A 2 -6.89 -0.72 -16.75
CA LYS A 2 -6.18 -1.91 -17.22
C LYS A 2 -6.81 -3.08 -16.47
N THR A 3 -7.17 -4.13 -17.19
CA THR A 3 -7.86 -5.30 -16.68
C THR A 3 -7.06 -5.92 -15.53
N ALA A 4 -7.66 -5.99 -14.33
CA ALA A 4 -7.09 -6.68 -13.18
C ALA A 4 -6.86 -8.16 -13.55
N GLY A 5 -5.70 -8.72 -13.18
CA GLY A 5 -5.36 -10.13 -13.43
C GLY A 5 -4.20 -10.38 -14.39
N LYS A 6 -3.51 -9.35 -14.89
CA LYS A 6 -2.34 -9.54 -15.78
C LYS A 6 -1.11 -10.12 -15.06
N ASP A 7 -0.98 -9.89 -13.75
CA ASP A 7 0.21 -10.32 -12.98
C ASP A 7 0.29 -11.84 -12.78
N SER A 8 -0.84 -12.56 -12.78
CA SER A 8 -0.83 -14.03 -12.69
C SER A 8 -0.27 -14.71 -13.94
N LYS A 9 -0.20 -14.02 -15.09
CA LYS A 9 0.22 -14.61 -16.38
C LYS A 9 1.71 -14.46 -16.71
N GLN A 10 2.49 -13.72 -15.92
CA GLN A 10 3.92 -13.47 -16.22
C GLN A 10 4.91 -14.03 -15.20
N GLY A 11 4.46 -14.83 -14.21
CA GLY A 11 5.39 -15.52 -13.30
C GLY A 11 6.32 -14.60 -12.49
N LYS A 12 5.99 -13.30 -12.35
CA LYS A 12 6.73 -12.38 -11.48
C LYS A 12 6.18 -12.53 -10.06
N PRO A 13 7.03 -12.76 -9.05
CA PRO A 13 6.57 -12.77 -7.67
C PRO A 13 6.09 -11.37 -7.30
N THR A 14 4.78 -11.22 -7.20
CA THR A 14 4.12 -10.06 -6.59
C THR A 14 3.83 -10.38 -5.12
N TYR A 15 3.65 -9.36 -4.29
CA TYR A 15 3.26 -9.57 -2.88
C TYR A 15 1.98 -10.42 -2.76
N VAL A 16 1.02 -10.24 -3.67
CA VAL A 16 -0.22 -11.01 -3.68
C VAL A 16 0.01 -12.48 -4.05
N SER A 17 0.90 -12.78 -5.00
CA SER A 17 1.23 -14.17 -5.34
C SER A 17 2.11 -14.86 -4.30
N ALA A 18 2.90 -14.11 -3.53
CA ALA A 18 3.81 -14.65 -2.51
C ALA A 18 3.15 -14.81 -1.13
N LEU A 19 2.27 -13.88 -0.73
CA LEU A 19 1.66 -13.83 0.59
C LEU A 19 0.17 -14.21 0.59
N GLY A 20 -0.48 -14.20 -0.58
CA GLY A 20 -1.94 -14.23 -0.69
C GLY A 20 -2.56 -12.84 -0.48
N VAL A 21 -3.77 -12.66 -1.00
CA VAL A 21 -4.47 -11.35 -1.01
C VAL A 21 -4.68 -10.81 0.41
N ALA A 22 -5.11 -11.64 1.36
CA ALA A 22 -5.37 -11.22 2.73
C ALA A 22 -4.10 -10.70 3.42
N ARG A 23 -3.01 -11.46 3.39
CA ARG A 23 -1.75 -11.04 4.02
C ARG A 23 -1.10 -9.86 3.28
N ALA A 24 -1.28 -9.75 1.97
CA ALA A 24 -0.83 -8.57 1.23
C ALA A 24 -1.58 -7.29 1.64
N HIS A 25 -2.88 -7.39 1.98
CA HIS A 25 -3.65 -6.27 2.51
C HIS A 25 -3.19 -5.89 3.93
N GLU A 26 -2.97 -6.88 4.80
CA GLU A 26 -2.45 -6.63 6.16
C GLU A 26 -1.09 -5.94 6.11
N LEU A 27 -0.16 -6.42 5.27
CA LEU A 27 1.14 -5.79 5.07
C LEU A 27 1.02 -4.36 4.56
N ALA A 28 0.04 -4.07 3.70
CA ALA A 28 -0.19 -2.71 3.23
C ALA A 28 -0.65 -1.77 4.35
N GLU A 29 -1.49 -2.24 5.27
CA GLU A 29 -1.88 -1.46 6.47
C GLU A 29 -0.73 -1.30 7.46
N GLU A 30 0.09 -2.33 7.68
CA GLU A 30 1.31 -2.27 8.50
C GLU A 30 2.25 -1.17 7.97
N LEU A 31 2.55 -1.19 6.66
CA LEU A 31 3.40 -0.18 6.01
C LEU A 31 2.78 1.22 6.04
N ARG A 32 1.44 1.34 5.99
CA ARG A 32 0.76 2.62 6.16
C ARG A 32 0.99 3.19 7.56
N ALA A 33 0.85 2.37 8.59
CA ALA A 33 1.08 2.77 9.97
C ALA A 33 2.53 3.19 10.21
N GLU A 34 3.49 2.45 9.65
CA GLU A 34 4.92 2.80 9.69
C GLU A 34 5.19 4.16 9.01
N ALA A 35 4.57 4.42 7.86
CA ALA A 35 4.70 5.71 7.19
C ALA A 35 4.19 6.87 8.06
N HIS A 36 3.05 6.72 8.72
CA HIS A 36 2.53 7.73 9.65
C HIS A 36 3.46 7.93 10.86
N ALA A 37 4.00 6.85 11.42
CA ALA A 37 4.93 6.91 12.54
C ALA A 37 6.23 7.66 12.14
N ALA A 38 6.78 7.39 10.96
CA ALA A 38 7.95 8.08 10.44
C ALA A 38 7.71 9.58 10.21
N LEU A 39 6.48 9.96 9.88
CA LEU A 39 6.08 11.35 9.65
C LEU A 39 5.76 12.13 10.94
N ALA A 40 5.57 11.45 12.07
CA ALA A 40 5.16 12.07 13.33
C ALA A 40 6.11 13.21 13.77
N GLY A 41 7.42 13.05 13.54
CA GLY A 41 8.44 14.06 13.88
C GLY A 41 8.39 15.35 13.05
N LEU A 42 7.65 15.36 11.93
CA LEU A 42 7.52 16.54 11.06
C LEU A 42 6.32 17.42 11.43
N GLY A 43 5.44 16.94 12.31
CA GLY A 43 4.22 17.62 12.75
C GLY A 43 3.29 17.96 11.58
N ALA A 44 2.58 19.09 11.69
CA ALA A 44 1.55 19.49 10.73
C ALA A 44 2.03 19.60 9.27
N ARG A 45 3.33 19.81 9.04
CA ARG A 45 3.90 19.91 7.68
C ARG A 45 3.83 18.59 6.90
N ALA A 46 3.74 17.45 7.60
CA ALA A 46 3.63 16.15 6.96
C ALA A 46 2.20 15.76 6.55
N ALA A 47 1.19 16.61 6.79
CA ALA A 47 -0.20 16.30 6.47
C ALA A 47 -0.41 15.84 5.01
N ARG A 48 0.32 16.44 4.06
CA ARG A 48 0.23 16.03 2.66
C ARG A 48 0.85 14.66 2.41
N LEU A 49 1.97 14.34 3.04
CA LEU A 49 2.63 13.04 2.93
C LEU A 49 1.78 11.93 3.57
N ALA A 50 1.19 12.21 4.72
CA ALA A 50 0.23 11.33 5.41
C ALA A 50 -0.97 11.01 4.48
N SER A 51 -1.54 12.03 3.85
CA SER A 51 -2.65 11.84 2.90
C SER A 51 -2.28 11.00 1.67
N LEU A 52 -1.01 11.04 1.23
CA LEU A 52 -0.53 10.22 0.12
C LEU A 52 -0.36 8.76 0.55
N ALA A 53 0.17 8.50 1.74
CA ALA A 53 0.26 7.14 2.28
C ALA A 53 -1.14 6.50 2.39
N ASP A 54 -2.12 7.26 2.89
CA ASP A 54 -3.52 6.81 2.96
C ASP A 54 -4.10 6.57 1.57
N PHE A 55 -3.87 7.47 0.62
CA PHE A 55 -4.38 7.31 -0.75
C PHE A 55 -3.80 6.07 -1.45
N VAL A 56 -2.51 5.77 -1.27
CA VAL A 56 -1.87 4.62 -1.92
C VAL A 56 -2.50 3.30 -1.46
N VAL A 57 -2.84 3.18 -0.17
CA VAL A 57 -3.36 1.94 0.42
C VAL A 57 -4.88 1.85 0.32
N LEU A 58 -5.61 2.94 0.58
CA LEU A 58 -7.07 2.93 0.69
C LEU A 58 -7.81 3.25 -0.62
N ARG A 59 -7.10 3.63 -1.70
CA ARG A 59 -7.77 3.91 -2.98
C ARG A 59 -8.54 2.69 -3.47
N LYS A 60 -9.81 2.90 -3.77
CA LYS A 60 -10.65 1.95 -4.49
C LYS A 60 -10.67 2.39 -5.96
N PHE A 61 -10.37 1.46 -6.87
CA PHE A 61 -10.51 1.65 -8.32
C PHE A 61 -11.74 0.92 -8.84
#